data_AF-A0A399EHC7-F1
#
_entry.id   AF-A0A399EHC7-F1
#
_cell.length_a   1.000
_cell.length_b   1.000
_cell.length_c   1.000
_cell.angle_alpha   90.00
_cell.angle_beta   90.00
_cell.angle_gamma   90.00
#
_symmetry.space_group_name_H-M   'P 1'
#
loop_
_entity.id
_entity.type
_entity.pdbx_description
1 polymer ?
#
loop_
_entity_poly.entity_id
_entity_poly.type
_entity_poly.pdbx_seq_one_letter_code
_entity_poly.pdbx_strand_id
1 'polypeptide(L)'
;MPWAMRLLWDRLEAVKPPRLLVLLALLFSTGLAQSALELEVLAQTNQLRLARGLGALLWDSLAYKAAVGHAQDMLARGYFGHDTPEGRTPGQRMAAAGVTEVVVGENLAYYEGYPDADIPRKAVQDWMNSPGHRANLLKGDFTHLGVALVRQGRKVVVVQNFVGRPFDPVLKRTSAQAQRTLLWLSGEAPGTLGIFLDRQLFAQVGPRLDLSLELPPGSRLEYGFNDGRGWFVAPEGQGGGWQARLEVTQAPGVALRLALPSGQYALAVGAEPRFWRRVVGPETLEVTLPGTLQFLWVGRLQGQKIDYTHRIPLR
;
A
#
# COMPACT_ATOMS: atom_id res chain seq x y z
N MET A 1 -75.40 23.43 -10.92
CA MET A 1 -74.93 23.37 -12.32
C MET A 1 -73.43 23.67 -12.36
N PRO A 2 -72.63 23.03 -13.23
CA PRO A 2 -72.92 21.79 -13.94
C PRO A 2 -71.81 20.73 -13.84
N TRP A 3 -72.27 19.51 -14.05
CA TRP A 3 -71.70 18.19 -14.33
C TRP A 3 -70.48 18.10 -15.28
N ALA A 4 -69.62 19.11 -15.39
CA ALA A 4 -68.40 19.06 -16.21
C ALA A 4 -67.11 18.84 -15.38
N MET A 5 -67.17 18.90 -14.05
CA MET A 5 -65.98 18.84 -13.17
C MET A 5 -65.76 17.51 -12.45
N ARG A 6 -66.50 16.44 -12.77
CA ARG A 6 -66.33 15.13 -12.12
C ARG A 6 -65.86 13.99 -13.04
N LEU A 7 -65.51 14.32 -14.28
CA LEU A 7 -64.97 13.35 -15.25
C LEU A 7 -63.52 13.65 -15.68
N LEU A 8 -62.87 14.64 -15.06
CA LEU A 8 -61.45 14.97 -15.30
C LEU A 8 -60.50 14.59 -14.15
N TRP A 9 -61.01 14.18 -12.98
CA TRP A 9 -60.16 13.83 -11.84
C TRP A 9 -59.82 12.32 -11.78
N ASP A 10 -60.74 11.44 -12.17
CA ASP A 10 -60.51 9.98 -12.12
C ASP A 10 -59.87 9.39 -13.40
N ARG A 11 -59.22 10.23 -14.22
CA ARG A 11 -58.41 9.79 -15.38
C ARG A 11 -57.04 10.47 -15.47
N LEU A 12 -56.48 10.92 -14.33
CA LEU A 12 -55.11 11.45 -14.23
C LEU A 12 -54.28 10.84 -13.08
N GLU A 13 -54.65 9.64 -12.60
CA GLU A 13 -53.85 8.85 -11.63
C GLU A 13 -53.26 7.54 -12.18
N ALA A 14 -53.16 7.38 -13.49
CA ALA A 14 -52.38 6.30 -14.08
C ALA A 14 -51.61 6.78 -15.30
N VAL A 15 -50.28 6.61 -15.24
CA VAL A 15 -49.27 6.86 -16.29
C VAL A 15 -48.71 8.30 -16.35
N LYS A 16 -47.57 8.52 -15.66
CA LYS A 16 -46.69 9.70 -15.81
C LYS A 16 -45.57 9.38 -16.82
N PRO A 17 -45.44 10.15 -17.93
CA PRO A 17 -44.20 10.91 -18.19
C PRO A 17 -44.49 12.19 -19.04
N PRO A 18 -43.52 12.82 -19.73
CA PRO A 18 -42.27 13.42 -19.26
C PRO A 18 -42.15 14.90 -19.74
N ARG A 19 -41.50 15.79 -18.98
CA ARG A 19 -40.78 16.95 -19.54
C ARG A 19 -39.99 17.67 -18.46
N LEU A 20 -38.67 17.60 -18.63
CA LEU A 20 -37.82 18.79 -18.66
C LEU A 20 -37.74 19.62 -17.36
N LEU A 21 -37.03 19.12 -16.34
CA LEU A 21 -36.39 19.91 -15.28
C LEU A 21 -35.43 19.05 -14.43
N VAL A 22 -34.52 18.33 -15.08
CA VAL A 22 -33.28 17.81 -14.45
C VAL A 22 -32.12 18.17 -15.37
N LEU A 23 -31.86 19.47 -15.46
CA LEU A 23 -30.60 20.00 -15.96
C LEU A 23 -30.01 20.86 -14.85
N LEU A 24 -28.73 20.62 -14.56
CA LEU A 24 -27.87 21.34 -13.61
C LEU A 24 -28.08 21.08 -12.12
N ALA A 25 -27.61 19.91 -11.67
CA ALA A 25 -26.75 19.81 -10.49
C ALA A 25 -25.96 18.48 -10.48
N LEU A 26 -25.45 18.06 -11.64
CA LEU A 26 -24.25 17.22 -11.65
C LEU A 26 -23.08 18.15 -11.39
N LEU A 27 -22.86 18.44 -10.11
CA LEU A 27 -21.57 18.96 -9.67
C LEU A 27 -20.53 17.96 -10.15
N PHE A 28 -19.70 18.41 -11.11
CA PHE A 28 -18.54 17.72 -11.61
C PHE A 28 -17.63 17.33 -10.45
N SER A 29 -17.84 16.16 -9.87
CA SER A 29 -16.71 15.39 -9.38
C SER A 29 -16.04 14.83 -10.62
N THR A 30 -15.16 15.61 -11.26
CA THR A 30 -14.13 15.08 -12.16
C THR A 30 -13.21 14.22 -11.30
N GLY A 31 -13.68 13.03 -10.95
CA GLY A 31 -12.79 11.94 -10.59
C GLY A 31 -11.82 11.76 -11.76
N LEU A 32 -10.57 11.43 -11.44
CA LEU A 32 -9.61 10.98 -12.44
C LEU A 32 -10.20 9.73 -13.10
N ALA A 33 -10.88 9.91 -14.22
CA ALA A 33 -11.40 8.83 -15.04
C ALA A 33 -10.35 8.55 -16.11
N GLN A 34 -9.94 7.29 -16.21
CA GLN A 34 -8.98 6.89 -17.23
C GLN A 34 -9.54 7.11 -18.64
N SER A 35 -8.67 7.59 -19.53
CA SER A 35 -8.95 7.78 -20.94
C SER A 35 -8.88 6.47 -21.71
N ALA A 36 -9.47 6.45 -22.91
CA ALA A 36 -9.35 5.32 -23.82
C ALA A 36 -7.89 5.00 -24.19
N LEU A 37 -7.04 6.04 -24.29
CA LEU A 37 -5.61 5.89 -24.62
C LEU A 37 -4.83 5.23 -23.48
N GLU A 38 -5.12 5.59 -22.23
CA GLU A 38 -4.49 4.96 -21.05
C GLU A 38 -4.90 3.48 -20.92
N LEU A 39 -6.17 3.17 -21.20
CA LEU A 39 -6.65 1.80 -21.27
C LEU A 39 -6.03 1.02 -22.43
N GLU A 40 -5.75 1.66 -23.56
CA GLU A 40 -5.05 1.04 -24.68
C GLU A 40 -3.61 0.67 -24.31
N VAL A 41 -2.89 1.52 -23.57
CA VAL A 41 -1.56 1.17 -23.05
C VAL A 41 -1.62 -0.07 -22.16
N LEU A 42 -2.62 -0.17 -21.27
CA LEU A 42 -2.84 -1.37 -20.46
C LEU A 42 -3.10 -2.60 -21.34
N ALA A 43 -3.99 -2.48 -22.33
CA ALA A 43 -4.36 -3.58 -23.22
C ALA A 43 -3.15 -4.10 -24.00
N GLN A 44 -2.35 -3.21 -24.58
CA GLN A 44 -1.14 -3.59 -25.32
C GLN A 44 -0.05 -4.18 -24.41
N THR A 45 0.11 -3.65 -23.19
CA THR A 45 0.99 -4.24 -22.17
C THR A 45 0.55 -5.66 -21.84
N ASN A 46 -0.75 -5.89 -21.66
CA ASN A 46 -1.30 -7.20 -21.38
C ASN A 46 -1.15 -8.19 -22.54
N GLN A 47 -1.31 -7.74 -23.79
CA GLN A 47 -1.03 -8.58 -24.97
C GLN A 47 0.42 -9.08 -24.96
N LEU A 48 1.39 -8.21 -24.68
CA LEU A 48 2.81 -8.59 -24.60
C LEU A 48 3.10 -9.60 -23.49
N ARG A 49 2.46 -9.43 -22.33
CA ARG A 49 2.60 -10.29 -21.16
C ARG A 49 1.99 -11.67 -21.41
N LEU A 50 0.76 -11.72 -21.92
CA LEU A 50 0.05 -12.96 -22.25
C LEU A 50 0.79 -13.77 -23.32
N ALA A 51 1.33 -13.10 -24.36
CA ALA A 51 2.14 -13.74 -25.38
C ALA A 51 3.44 -14.40 -24.85
N ARG A 52 3.83 -14.09 -23.61
CA ARG A 52 5.01 -14.63 -22.91
C ARG A 52 4.64 -15.51 -21.71
N GLY A 53 3.37 -15.89 -21.58
CA GLY A 53 2.90 -16.74 -20.47
C GLY A 53 2.81 -16.03 -19.11
N LEU A 54 2.86 -14.69 -19.08
CA LEU A 54 2.67 -13.91 -17.87
C LEU A 54 1.19 -13.56 -17.66
N GLY A 55 0.80 -13.38 -16.39
CA GLY A 55 -0.55 -12.91 -16.05
C GLY A 55 -0.81 -11.48 -16.54
N ALA A 56 -2.04 -11.23 -16.96
CA ALA A 56 -2.52 -9.88 -17.28
C ALA A 56 -2.55 -9.00 -16.03
N LEU A 57 -2.18 -7.73 -16.20
CA LEU A 57 -2.27 -6.70 -15.18
C LEU A 57 -3.70 -6.19 -15.08
N LEU A 58 -4.15 -5.95 -13.86
CA LEU A 58 -5.42 -5.29 -13.55
C LEU A 58 -5.21 -3.78 -13.38
N TRP A 59 -6.22 -2.99 -13.73
CA TRP A 59 -6.14 -1.55 -13.50
C TRP A 59 -6.12 -1.22 -12.00
N ASP A 60 -5.26 -0.28 -11.59
CA ASP A 60 -5.16 0.19 -10.21
C ASP A 60 -5.29 1.71 -10.13
N SER A 61 -6.33 2.16 -9.43
CA SER A 61 -6.70 3.57 -9.33
C SER A 61 -5.73 4.39 -8.46
N LEU A 62 -5.06 3.77 -7.48
CA LEU A 62 -4.10 4.46 -6.62
C LEU A 62 -2.76 4.65 -7.33
N ALA A 63 -2.29 3.62 -8.05
CA ALA A 63 -1.15 3.70 -8.95
C ALA A 63 -1.40 4.72 -10.07
N TYR A 64 -2.62 4.75 -10.62
CA TYR A 64 -3.03 5.75 -11.61
C TYR A 64 -3.03 7.17 -11.04
N LYS A 65 -3.59 7.38 -9.85
CA LYS A 65 -3.56 8.68 -9.17
C LYS A 65 -2.13 9.19 -8.99
N ALA A 66 -1.20 8.32 -8.58
CA ALA A 66 0.22 8.67 -8.49
C ALA A 66 0.84 8.99 -9.86
N ALA A 67 0.46 8.23 -10.91
CA ALA A 67 0.94 8.44 -12.27
C ALA A 67 0.50 9.80 -12.83
N VAL A 68 -0.78 10.18 -12.64
CA VAL A 68 -1.31 11.49 -13.07
C VAL A 68 -0.57 12.62 -12.38
N GLY A 69 -0.42 12.53 -11.05
CA GLY A 69 0.28 13.56 -10.28
C GLY A 69 1.72 13.77 -10.74
N HIS A 70 2.46 12.68 -11.02
CA HIS A 70 3.85 12.78 -11.48
C HIS A 70 3.96 13.30 -12.92
N ALA A 71 3.06 12.87 -13.82
CA ALA A 71 3.01 13.38 -15.19
C ALA A 71 2.73 14.89 -15.24
N GLN A 72 1.79 15.35 -14.41
CA GLN A 72 1.46 16.77 -14.25
C GLN A 72 2.65 17.56 -13.66
N ASP A 73 3.32 17.02 -12.64
CA ASP A 73 4.48 17.67 -12.00
C ASP A 73 5.63 17.85 -13.01
N MET A 74 5.96 16.80 -13.76
CA MET A 74 6.98 16.82 -14.82
C MET A 74 6.71 17.92 -15.86
N LEU A 75 5.47 18.01 -16.35
CA LEU A 75 5.08 19.03 -17.32
C LEU A 75 5.11 20.44 -16.72
N ALA A 76 4.50 20.63 -15.56
CA ALA A 76 4.38 21.93 -14.92
C ALA A 76 5.74 22.54 -14.54
N ARG A 77 6.69 21.71 -14.11
CA ARG A 77 8.01 22.14 -13.64
C ARG A 77 9.12 21.94 -14.67
N GLY A 78 8.81 21.37 -15.83
CA GLY A 78 9.74 21.23 -16.94
C GLY A 78 10.89 20.24 -16.69
N TYR A 79 10.63 19.11 -16.03
CA TYR A 79 11.61 18.05 -15.84
C TYR A 79 11.08 16.69 -16.35
N PHE A 80 11.98 15.74 -16.59
CA PHE A 80 11.62 14.37 -16.95
C PHE A 80 12.53 13.38 -16.21
N GLY A 81 11.98 12.65 -15.25
CA GLY A 81 12.74 11.72 -14.41
C GLY A 81 11.87 10.91 -13.46
N HIS A 82 12.41 9.78 -13.00
CA HIS A 82 11.72 8.90 -12.04
C HIS A 82 11.54 9.54 -10.68
N ASP A 83 12.54 10.29 -10.21
CA ASP A 83 12.46 11.01 -8.95
C ASP A 83 11.98 12.44 -9.20
N THR A 84 11.25 13.00 -8.24
CA THR A 84 10.96 14.45 -8.27
C THR A 84 12.26 15.23 -8.02
N PRO A 85 12.33 16.54 -8.31
CA PRO A 85 13.50 17.36 -8.01
C PRO A 85 13.92 17.33 -6.52
N GLU A 86 13.00 17.00 -5.61
CA GLU A 86 13.26 16.82 -4.18
C GLU A 86 13.71 15.39 -3.81
N GLY A 87 13.89 14.51 -4.79
CA GLY A 87 14.30 13.12 -4.60
C GLY A 87 13.18 12.16 -4.19
N ARG A 88 11.90 12.53 -4.38
CA ARG A 88 10.80 11.61 -4.06
C ARG A 88 10.70 10.51 -5.11
N THR A 89 10.84 9.27 -4.68
CA THR A 89 10.85 8.09 -5.57
C THR A 89 9.45 7.67 -6.02
N PRO A 90 9.30 6.86 -7.10
CA PRO A 90 8.00 6.35 -7.53
C PRO A 90 7.24 5.62 -6.42
N GLY A 91 7.94 4.80 -5.62
CA GLY A 91 7.34 4.09 -4.49
C GLY A 91 6.85 5.02 -3.39
N GLN A 92 7.56 6.12 -3.12
CA GLN A 92 7.10 7.13 -2.16
C GLN A 92 5.86 7.88 -2.68
N ARG A 93 5.79 8.20 -3.98
CA ARG A 93 4.61 8.82 -4.59
C ARG A 93 3.40 7.89 -4.58
N MET A 94 3.58 6.61 -4.92
CA MET A 94 2.53 5.60 -4.83
C MET A 94 2.05 5.38 -3.39
N ALA A 95 2.96 5.36 -2.42
CA ALA A 95 2.59 5.29 -1.01
C ALA A 95 1.76 6.51 -0.56
N ALA A 96 2.13 7.72 -0.99
CA ALA A 96 1.36 8.93 -0.73
C ALA A 96 -0.02 8.91 -1.40
N ALA A 97 -0.18 8.19 -2.52
CA ALA A 97 -1.47 7.95 -3.15
C ALA A 97 -2.31 6.88 -2.45
N GLY A 98 -1.73 6.10 -1.52
CA GLY A 98 -2.40 5.09 -0.73
C GLY A 98 -2.05 3.64 -1.07
N VAL A 99 -1.13 3.41 -2.03
CA VAL A 99 -0.59 2.08 -2.33
C VAL A 99 0.17 1.58 -1.10
N THR A 100 -0.23 0.44 -0.56
CA THR A 100 0.43 -0.14 0.63
C THR A 100 1.46 -1.19 0.25
N GLU A 101 1.44 -1.65 -0.98
CA GLU A 101 2.30 -2.66 -1.54
C GLU A 101 3.72 -2.12 -1.70
N VAL A 102 4.71 -2.95 -1.40
CA VAL A 102 6.13 -2.55 -1.47
C VAL A 102 6.79 -2.92 -2.80
N VAL A 103 6.20 -3.87 -3.53
CA VAL A 103 6.65 -4.26 -4.86
C VAL A 103 6.01 -3.34 -5.89
N VAL A 104 6.77 -2.34 -6.33
CA VAL A 104 6.29 -1.33 -7.27
C VAL A 104 7.35 -1.04 -8.35
N GLY A 105 6.93 -0.47 -9.48
CA GLY A 105 7.82 -0.08 -10.58
C GLY A 105 7.23 1.06 -11.41
N GLU A 106 8.06 1.71 -12.22
CA GLU A 106 7.63 2.82 -13.08
C GLU A 106 8.34 2.76 -14.44
N ASN A 107 7.59 2.98 -15.51
CA ASN A 107 8.11 3.32 -16.82
C ASN A 107 7.64 4.74 -17.20
N LEU A 108 8.50 5.50 -17.87
CA LEU A 108 8.22 6.86 -18.31
C LEU A 108 8.42 6.98 -19.82
N ALA A 109 7.59 7.78 -20.49
CA ALA A 109 7.81 8.21 -21.87
C ALA A 109 7.46 9.68 -22.03
N TYR A 110 8.14 10.35 -22.95
CA TYR A 110 7.90 11.75 -23.32
C TYR A 110 7.82 11.86 -24.83
N TYR A 111 6.83 12.60 -25.31
CA TYR A 111 6.61 12.86 -26.73
C TYR A 111 6.33 14.34 -26.96
N GLU A 112 6.80 14.87 -28.10
CA GLU A 112 6.52 16.23 -28.50
C GLU A 112 6.05 16.28 -29.96
N GLY A 113 4.89 16.91 -30.20
CA GLY A 113 4.30 17.00 -31.53
C GLY A 113 3.76 15.68 -32.08
N TYR A 114 3.56 14.68 -31.22
CA TYR A 114 3.07 13.36 -31.61
C TYR A 114 1.53 13.29 -31.52
N PRO A 115 0.84 12.61 -32.46
CA PRO A 115 -0.61 12.39 -32.39
C PRO A 115 -0.97 11.50 -31.20
N ASP A 116 -1.95 11.91 -30.40
CA ASP A 116 -2.37 11.17 -29.19
C ASP A 116 -2.76 9.72 -29.48
N ALA A 117 -3.43 9.47 -30.61
CA ALA A 117 -3.88 8.13 -31.01
C ALA A 117 -2.72 7.14 -31.26
N ASP A 118 -1.52 7.63 -31.59
CA ASP A 118 -0.36 6.76 -31.84
C ASP A 118 0.50 6.54 -30.60
N ILE A 119 0.32 7.35 -29.55
CA ILE A 119 1.15 7.31 -28.34
C ILE A 119 1.07 5.97 -27.62
N PRO A 120 -0.09 5.31 -27.43
CA PRO A 120 -0.16 4.05 -26.70
C PRO A 120 0.78 2.97 -27.28
N ARG A 121 0.69 2.77 -28.60
CA ARG A 121 1.53 1.82 -29.33
C ARG A 121 3.00 2.22 -29.28
N LYS A 122 3.29 3.50 -29.47
CA LYS A 122 4.67 4.00 -29.47
C LYS A 122 5.34 3.84 -28.10
N ALA A 123 4.65 4.18 -27.01
CA ALA A 123 5.15 4.03 -25.64
C ALA A 123 5.48 2.57 -25.31
N VAL A 124 4.57 1.65 -25.60
CA VAL A 124 4.80 0.22 -25.33
C VAL A 124 5.97 -0.32 -26.16
N GLN A 125 6.10 0.09 -27.42
CA GLN A 125 7.25 -0.28 -28.26
C GLN A 125 8.57 0.28 -27.72
N ASP A 126 8.60 1.56 -27.33
CA ASP A 126 9.79 2.23 -26.81
C ASP A 126 10.25 1.61 -25.49
N TRP A 127 9.31 1.33 -24.59
CA TRP A 127 9.59 0.61 -23.35
C TRP A 127 10.08 -0.80 -23.60
N MET A 128 9.49 -1.53 -24.56
CA MET A 128 10.00 -2.83 -24.95
C MET A 128 11.40 -2.75 -25.56
N ASN A 129 11.83 -1.64 -26.16
CA ASN A 129 13.18 -1.52 -26.72
C ASN A 129 14.23 -1.07 -25.68
N SER A 130 13.80 -0.60 -24.51
CA SER A 130 14.68 -0.25 -23.39
C SER A 130 14.80 -1.43 -22.41
N PRO A 131 16.01 -1.95 -22.12
CA PRO A 131 16.18 -3.08 -21.20
C PRO A 131 15.56 -2.86 -19.81
N GLY A 132 15.71 -1.65 -19.24
CA GLY A 132 15.15 -1.32 -17.93
C GLY A 132 13.62 -1.29 -17.94
N HIS A 133 13.03 -0.63 -18.94
CA HIS A 133 11.56 -0.56 -19.05
C HIS A 133 10.93 -1.91 -19.41
N ARG A 134 11.61 -2.68 -20.28
CA ARG A 134 11.24 -4.07 -20.62
C ARG A 134 11.21 -4.95 -19.38
N ALA A 135 12.18 -4.80 -18.47
CA ALA A 135 12.20 -5.56 -17.23
C ALA A 135 10.92 -5.34 -16.40
N ASN A 136 10.42 -4.10 -16.31
CA ASN A 136 9.15 -3.81 -15.64
C ASN A 136 7.95 -4.44 -16.37
N LEU A 137 7.84 -4.25 -17.69
CA LEU A 137 6.74 -4.82 -18.49
C LEU A 137 6.61 -6.34 -18.30
N LEU A 138 7.74 -7.03 -18.15
CA LEU A 138 7.84 -8.49 -18.09
C LEU A 138 8.07 -9.05 -16.68
N LYS A 139 8.05 -8.22 -15.63
CA LYS A 139 8.20 -8.70 -14.25
C LYS A 139 6.94 -9.47 -13.83
N GLY A 140 7.12 -10.74 -13.47
CA GLY A 140 6.02 -11.65 -13.11
C GLY A 140 5.29 -11.26 -11.83
N ASP A 141 5.98 -10.61 -10.88
CA ASP A 141 5.38 -10.23 -9.59
C ASP A 141 4.38 -9.08 -9.69
N PHE A 142 4.40 -8.31 -10.79
CA PHE A 142 3.42 -7.26 -11.00
C PHE A 142 2.09 -7.85 -11.42
N THR A 143 1.03 -7.42 -10.73
CA THR A 143 -0.35 -7.87 -10.96
C THR A 143 -1.28 -6.71 -11.32
N HIS A 144 -0.83 -5.47 -11.11
CA HIS A 144 -1.62 -4.27 -11.30
C HIS A 144 -0.85 -3.16 -12.01
N LEU A 145 -1.58 -2.25 -12.64
CA LEU A 145 -1.05 -1.14 -13.41
C LEU A 145 -1.95 0.10 -13.33
N GLY A 146 -1.33 1.26 -13.12
CA GLY A 146 -1.92 2.57 -13.39
C GLY A 146 -1.16 3.29 -14.49
N VAL A 147 -1.86 3.86 -15.47
CA VAL A 147 -1.24 4.58 -16.59
C VAL A 147 -1.80 5.98 -16.70
N ALA A 148 -0.95 6.99 -16.72
CA ALA A 148 -1.36 8.37 -17.00
C ALA A 148 -0.76 8.84 -18.33
N LEU A 149 -1.57 9.48 -19.17
CA LEU A 149 -1.14 10.20 -20.37
C LEU A 149 -1.60 11.65 -20.22
N VAL A 150 -0.65 12.55 -19.95
CA VAL A 150 -0.94 13.97 -19.69
C VAL A 150 -0.31 14.83 -20.76
N ARG A 151 -1.09 15.77 -21.30
CA ARG A 151 -0.67 16.70 -22.36
C ARG A 151 -0.59 18.13 -21.84
N GLN A 152 0.46 18.84 -22.24
CA GLN A 152 0.58 20.29 -22.09
C GLN A 152 1.08 20.89 -23.42
N GLY A 153 0.16 21.49 -24.18
CA GLY A 153 0.44 21.94 -25.54
C GLY A 153 0.90 20.80 -26.43
N ARG A 154 2.10 20.93 -27.01
CA ARG A 154 2.70 19.91 -27.88
C ARG A 154 3.32 18.74 -27.12
N LYS A 155 3.55 18.89 -25.81
CA LYS A 155 4.25 17.91 -24.97
C LYS A 155 3.27 16.91 -24.38
N VAL A 156 3.65 15.64 -24.35
CA VAL A 156 2.93 14.56 -23.69
C VAL A 156 3.89 13.78 -22.83
N VAL A 157 3.49 13.53 -21.59
CA VAL A 157 4.18 12.64 -20.66
C VAL A 157 3.29 11.43 -20.40
N VAL A 158 3.88 10.23 -20.52
CA VAL A 158 3.23 8.97 -20.17
C VAL A 158 3.94 8.37 -18.97
N VAL A 159 3.19 8.07 -17.91
CA VAL A 159 3.68 7.41 -16.70
C VAL A 159 2.95 6.08 -16.55
N GLN A 160 3.69 4.98 -16.43
CA GLN A 160 3.15 3.64 -16.22
C GLN A 160 3.67 3.10 -14.87
N ASN A 161 2.81 3.07 -13.87
CA ASN A 161 3.10 2.61 -12.52
C ASN A 161 2.60 1.18 -12.30
N PHE A 162 3.50 0.28 -11.92
CA PHE A 162 3.21 -1.13 -11.64
C PHE A 162 3.10 -1.38 -10.15
N VAL A 163 2.20 -2.28 -9.77
CA VAL A 163 2.03 -2.75 -8.39
C VAL A 163 1.96 -4.28 -8.34
N GLY A 164 2.72 -4.88 -7.43
CA GLY A 164 2.66 -6.30 -7.09
C GLY A 164 1.76 -6.52 -5.88
N ARG A 165 0.58 -7.09 -6.14
CA ARG A 165 -0.44 -7.45 -5.13
C ARG A 165 -0.64 -8.96 -5.13
N PRO A 166 0.20 -9.74 -4.42
CA PRO A 166 0.16 -11.20 -4.41
C PRO A 166 -1.01 -11.77 -3.58
N PHE A 167 -1.66 -10.92 -2.79
CA PHE A 167 -2.93 -11.14 -2.13
C PHE A 167 -3.55 -9.77 -1.86
N ASP A 168 -4.87 -9.71 -1.65
CA ASP A 168 -5.60 -8.46 -1.44
C ASP A 168 -6.33 -8.52 -0.09
N PRO A 169 -5.76 -7.94 0.98
CA PRO A 169 -6.43 -7.91 2.26
C PRO A 169 -7.51 -6.84 2.30
N VAL A 170 -8.69 -7.16 2.83
CA VAL A 170 -9.71 -6.12 3.06
C VAL A 170 -9.33 -5.35 4.32
N LEU A 171 -8.94 -4.09 4.16
CA LEU A 171 -8.50 -3.22 5.24
C LEU A 171 -9.53 -2.11 5.51
N LYS A 172 -9.99 -2.02 6.75
CA LYS A 172 -10.67 -0.84 7.28
C LYS A 172 -9.85 -0.22 8.40
N ARG A 173 -9.78 1.11 8.41
CA ARG A 173 -9.00 1.90 9.36
C ARG A 173 -9.90 2.94 9.99
N THR A 174 -9.84 3.03 11.31
CA THR A 174 -10.58 4.05 12.07
C THR A 174 -9.64 4.64 13.13
N SER A 175 -9.64 5.97 13.28
CA SER A 175 -8.91 6.63 14.37
C SER A 175 -9.33 6.06 15.72
N ALA A 176 -8.37 5.81 16.60
CA ALA A 176 -8.62 5.27 17.94
C ALA A 176 -7.60 5.78 18.95
N GLN A 177 -7.88 5.55 20.24
CA GLN A 177 -6.82 5.54 21.27
C GLN A 177 -6.23 4.13 21.33
N ALA A 178 -4.93 4.04 21.51
CA ALA A 178 -4.20 2.78 21.56
C ALA A 178 -3.29 2.71 22.77
N GLN A 179 -3.15 1.51 23.32
CA GLN A 179 -2.13 1.24 24.32
C GLN A 179 -0.75 1.24 23.66
N ARG A 180 0.13 2.08 24.17
CA ARG A 180 1.55 2.12 23.83
C ARG A 180 2.35 1.46 24.93
N THR A 181 3.12 0.43 24.59
CA THR A 181 3.98 -0.29 25.52
C THR A 181 5.44 -0.04 25.14
N LEU A 182 6.19 0.63 26.00
CA LEU A 182 7.63 0.80 25.87
C LEU A 182 8.35 -0.17 26.81
N LEU A 183 9.32 -0.89 26.26
CA LEU A 183 10.31 -1.66 26.99
C LEU A 183 11.57 -0.81 27.11
N TRP A 184 11.89 -0.40 28.33
CA TRP A 184 13.16 0.24 28.68
C TRP A 184 14.16 -0.81 29.11
N LEU A 185 15.35 -0.79 28.52
CA LEU A 185 16.47 -1.67 28.85
C LEU A 185 17.67 -0.83 29.27
N SER A 186 18.22 -1.13 30.45
CA SER A 186 19.37 -0.43 31.01
C SER A 186 20.36 -1.39 31.67
N GLY A 187 21.65 -1.03 31.69
CA GLY A 187 22.72 -1.79 32.35
C GLY A 187 23.58 -2.59 31.37
N GLU A 188 24.18 -3.67 31.84
CA GLU A 188 25.11 -4.47 31.03
C GLU A 188 24.79 -5.96 31.13
N ALA A 189 24.31 -6.54 30.02
CA ALA A 189 24.06 -7.96 29.88
C ALA A 189 25.37 -8.75 29.65
N PRO A 190 25.42 -10.03 30.06
CA PRO A 190 26.60 -10.90 29.88
C PRO A 190 26.93 -11.21 28.41
N GLY A 191 26.04 -10.86 27.48
CA GLY A 191 26.17 -11.06 26.05
C GLY A 191 25.04 -10.39 25.28
N THR A 192 24.89 -10.75 24.01
CA THR A 192 23.77 -10.26 23.19
C THR A 192 22.44 -10.72 23.79
N LEU A 193 21.57 -9.75 24.09
CA LEU A 193 20.23 -9.96 24.63
C LEU A 193 19.22 -10.09 23.48
N GLY A 194 18.47 -11.17 23.49
CA GLY A 194 17.33 -11.42 22.61
C GLY A 194 16.04 -11.07 23.32
N ILE A 195 15.22 -10.28 22.65
CA ILE A 195 13.86 -9.94 23.07
C ILE A 195 12.90 -10.78 22.26
N PHE A 196 12.10 -11.59 22.94
CA PHE A 196 11.16 -12.51 22.32
C PHE A 196 9.72 -12.11 22.65
N LEU A 197 8.86 -12.16 21.64
CA LEU A 197 7.42 -12.01 21.78
C LEU A 197 6.77 -13.34 21.38
N ASP A 198 6.06 -13.97 22.30
CA ASP A 198 5.41 -15.28 22.08
C ASP A 198 6.39 -16.32 21.49
N ARG A 199 7.58 -16.42 22.11
CA ARG A 199 8.71 -17.29 21.69
C ARG A 199 9.31 -16.99 20.32
N GLN A 200 8.99 -15.87 19.70
CA GLN A 200 9.58 -15.44 18.42
C GLN A 200 10.51 -14.26 18.66
N LEU A 201 11.70 -14.29 18.05
CA LEU A 201 12.69 -13.23 18.21
C LEU A 201 12.19 -11.93 17.58
N PHE A 202 12.01 -10.90 18.41
CA PHE A 202 11.55 -9.56 18.01
C PHE A 202 12.72 -8.59 17.81
N ALA A 203 13.70 -8.61 18.71
CA ALA A 203 14.88 -7.76 18.64
C ALA A 203 16.12 -8.46 19.21
N GLN A 204 17.27 -8.11 18.66
CA GLN A 204 18.58 -8.44 19.24
C GLN A 204 19.25 -7.14 19.65
N VAL A 205 19.77 -7.12 20.87
CA VAL A 205 20.39 -5.94 21.46
C VAL A 205 21.78 -6.32 21.95
N GLY A 206 22.76 -5.46 21.72
CA GLY A 206 24.11 -5.65 22.23
C GLY A 206 24.15 -5.70 23.77
N PRO A 207 25.29 -6.09 24.35
CA PRO A 207 25.41 -6.27 25.80
C PRO A 207 25.27 -4.97 26.59
N ARG A 208 25.60 -3.81 26.01
CA ARG A 208 25.39 -2.50 26.64
C ARG A 208 23.99 -2.00 26.34
N LEU A 209 23.20 -1.81 27.40
CA LEU A 209 21.78 -1.47 27.32
C LEU A 209 21.57 -0.03 27.81
N ASP A 210 21.10 0.82 26.90
CA ASP A 210 20.56 2.14 27.19
C ASP A 210 19.61 2.52 26.06
N LEU A 211 18.46 1.84 25.99
CA LEU A 211 17.52 2.01 24.89
C LEU A 211 16.08 1.65 25.26
N SER A 212 15.16 2.14 24.44
CA SER A 212 13.75 1.78 24.50
C SER A 212 13.28 1.09 23.23
N LEU A 213 12.43 0.07 23.38
CA LEU A 213 11.74 -0.60 22.27
C LEU A 213 10.23 -0.45 22.46
N GLU A 214 9.54 0.03 21.43
CA GLU A 214 8.07 -0.01 21.43
C GLU A 214 7.60 -1.39 20.99
N LEU A 215 6.79 -2.03 21.85
CA LEU A 215 6.28 -3.37 21.64
C LEU A 215 4.86 -3.31 21.05
N PRO A 216 4.50 -4.24 20.15
CA PRO A 216 3.12 -4.41 19.76
C PRO A 216 2.25 -4.86 20.96
N PRO A 217 0.95 -4.51 20.97
CA PRO A 217 0.07 -4.78 22.09
C PRO A 217 -0.22 -6.27 22.25
N GLY A 218 -0.42 -6.69 23.51
CA GLY A 218 -0.82 -8.06 23.86
C GLY A 218 0.29 -9.12 23.77
N SER A 219 1.53 -8.73 23.46
CA SER A 219 2.65 -9.67 23.37
C SER A 219 3.16 -10.12 24.74
N ARG A 220 3.47 -11.42 24.86
CA ARG A 220 4.16 -11.97 26.03
C ARG A 220 5.67 -11.84 25.84
N LEU A 221 6.30 -11.11 26.75
CA LEU A 221 7.72 -10.79 26.71
C LEU A 221 8.54 -11.89 27.36
N GLU A 222 9.56 -12.35 26.64
CA GLU A 222 10.57 -13.29 27.11
C GLU A 222 11.96 -12.77 26.73
N TYR A 223 12.98 -13.16 27.51
CA TYR A 223 14.37 -12.78 27.27
C TYR A 223 15.23 -14.01 27.04
N GLY A 224 16.28 -13.87 26.25
CA GLY A 224 17.30 -14.92 26.07
C GLY A 224 18.67 -14.36 25.77
N PHE A 225 19.71 -15.12 26.06
CA PHE A 225 21.08 -14.79 25.69
C PHE A 225 21.57 -15.71 24.58
N ASN A 226 22.44 -15.18 23.72
CA ASN A 226 23.11 -15.95 22.68
C ASN A 226 24.56 -16.22 23.08
N ASP A 227 24.92 -17.49 23.25
CA ASP A 227 26.28 -17.97 23.57
C ASP A 227 27.12 -18.30 22.33
N GLY A 228 26.63 -17.98 21.14
CA GLY A 228 27.24 -18.35 19.85
C GLY A 228 26.83 -19.73 19.34
N ARG A 229 26.12 -20.55 20.13
CA ARG A 229 25.58 -21.87 19.75
C ARG A 229 24.06 -21.86 19.67
N GLY A 230 23.40 -21.00 20.43
CA GLY A 230 21.95 -20.84 20.37
C GLY A 230 21.41 -19.86 21.41
N TRP A 231 20.10 -19.70 21.42
CA TRP A 231 19.40 -18.91 22.43
C TRP A 231 19.04 -19.79 23.62
N PHE A 232 19.42 -19.36 24.82
CA PHE A 232 18.91 -19.95 26.07
C PHE A 232 18.09 -18.93 26.84
N VAL A 233 17.11 -19.43 27.59
CA VAL A 233 16.17 -18.58 28.35
C VAL A 233 16.94 -17.80 29.41
N ALA A 234 16.73 -16.49 29.42
CA ALA A 234 17.18 -15.60 30.46
C ALA A 234 15.95 -15.23 31.31
N PRO A 235 15.82 -15.70 32.55
CA PRO A 235 14.87 -15.12 33.47
C PRO A 235 15.13 -13.62 33.57
N GLU A 236 14.06 -12.82 33.65
CA GLU A 236 14.17 -11.37 33.85
C GLU A 236 15.10 -11.07 35.04
N GLY A 237 16.15 -10.26 34.83
CA GLY A 237 17.10 -9.88 35.87
C GLY A 237 18.20 -10.89 36.22
N GLN A 238 18.33 -12.03 35.52
CA GLN A 238 19.49 -12.94 35.70
C GLN A 238 20.62 -12.66 34.69
N GLY A 239 21.87 -12.77 35.17
CA GLY A 239 23.05 -12.92 34.33
C GLY A 239 24.00 -11.71 34.23
N GLY A 240 23.63 -10.54 34.77
CA GLY A 240 24.57 -9.41 34.90
C GLY A 240 23.85 -8.08 34.92
N GLY A 241 23.82 -7.36 36.05
CA GLY A 241 23.56 -5.91 36.20
C GLY A 241 22.45 -5.18 35.42
N TRP A 242 21.67 -5.83 34.56
CA TRP A 242 20.71 -5.21 33.65
C TRP A 242 19.30 -5.26 34.21
N GLN A 243 18.48 -4.33 33.74
CA GLN A 243 17.10 -4.18 34.16
C GLN A 243 16.22 -3.96 32.93
N ALA A 244 15.02 -4.54 32.97
CA ALA A 244 13.95 -4.21 32.07
C ALA A 244 12.82 -3.55 32.84
N ARG A 245 12.20 -2.55 32.21
CA ARG A 245 10.99 -1.92 32.72
C ARG A 245 10.00 -1.73 31.60
N LEU A 246 8.77 -2.15 31.82
CA LEU A 246 7.65 -1.84 30.94
C LEU A 246 6.98 -0.54 31.40
N GLU A 247 6.75 0.34 30.44
CA GLU A 247 5.93 1.53 30.60
C GLU A 247 4.75 1.45 29.65
N VAL A 248 3.54 1.52 30.20
CA VAL A 248 2.30 1.46 29.45
C VAL A 248 1.62 2.82 29.53
N THR A 249 1.38 3.41 28.37
CA THR A 249 0.72 4.72 28.22
C THR A 249 -0.40 4.63 27.18
N GLN A 250 -1.26 5.65 27.13
CA GLN A 250 -2.21 5.82 26.03
C GLN A 250 -1.61 6.75 24.98
N ALA A 251 -1.85 6.45 23.70
CA ALA A 251 -1.42 7.28 22.59
C ALA A 251 -2.48 7.28 21.48
N PRO A 252 -2.52 8.33 20.63
CA PRO A 252 -3.26 8.28 19.39
C PRO A 252 -2.82 7.09 18.54
N GLY A 253 -3.78 6.40 17.94
CA GLY A 253 -3.53 5.23 17.12
C GLY A 253 -4.66 4.96 16.15
N VAL A 254 -4.65 3.74 15.61
CA VAL A 254 -5.61 3.31 14.61
C VAL A 254 -6.12 1.92 14.97
N ALA A 255 -7.44 1.77 14.97
CA ALA A 255 -8.10 0.48 14.95
C ALA A 255 -8.12 -0.03 13.50
N LEU A 256 -7.52 -1.20 13.27
CA LEU A 256 -7.46 -1.88 11.99
C LEU A 256 -8.36 -3.11 12.05
N ARG A 257 -9.25 -3.22 11.07
CA ARG A 257 -9.92 -4.47 10.73
C ARG A 257 -9.32 -4.99 9.43
N LEU A 258 -8.61 -6.10 9.51
CA LEU A 258 -7.86 -6.71 8.41
C LEU A 258 -8.42 -8.10 8.13
N ALA A 259 -9.10 -8.27 7.00
CA ALA A 259 -9.52 -9.60 6.54
C ALA A 259 -8.47 -10.17 5.61
N LEU A 260 -7.83 -11.25 6.05
CA LEU A 260 -6.82 -12.00 5.31
C LEU A 260 -7.48 -13.19 4.61
N PRO A 261 -7.18 -13.45 3.32
CA PRO A 261 -7.67 -14.64 2.63
C PRO A 261 -6.96 -15.90 3.14
N SER A 262 -7.28 -17.06 2.57
CA SER A 262 -6.63 -18.32 2.93
C SER A 262 -5.12 -18.27 2.71
N GLY A 263 -4.35 -18.60 3.74
CA GLY A 263 -2.89 -18.57 3.68
C GLY A 263 -2.23 -18.50 5.04
N GLN A 264 -0.90 -18.48 5.04
CA GLN A 264 -0.10 -18.24 6.24
C GLN A 264 0.56 -16.87 6.13
N TYR A 265 0.37 -16.04 7.15
CA TYR A 265 0.82 -14.66 7.17
C TYR A 265 1.68 -14.36 8.40
N ALA A 266 2.55 -13.38 8.25
CA ALA A 266 3.31 -12.79 9.33
C ALA A 266 2.93 -11.31 9.42
N LEU A 267 2.68 -10.86 10.64
CA LEU A 267 2.56 -9.45 10.95
C LEU A 267 3.87 -8.97 11.54
N ALA A 268 4.28 -7.76 11.17
CA ALA A 268 5.40 -7.05 11.77
C ALA A 268 5.04 -5.59 12.00
N VAL A 269 5.77 -4.90 12.88
CA VAL A 269 5.53 -3.49 13.20
C VAL A 269 6.81 -2.68 13.15
N GLY A 270 6.68 -1.37 13.00
CA GLY A 270 7.81 -0.43 13.03
C GLY A 270 8.12 0.21 11.68
N ALA A 271 9.09 1.12 11.69
CA ALA A 271 9.64 1.73 10.47
C ALA A 271 10.21 0.68 9.51
N GLU A 272 10.83 -0.36 10.08
CA GLU A 272 11.27 -1.58 9.41
C GLU A 272 10.52 -2.77 10.00
N PRO A 273 10.28 -3.85 9.25
CA PRO A 273 9.47 -4.97 9.71
C PRO A 273 10.16 -5.74 10.83
N ARG A 274 9.70 -5.56 12.08
CA ARG A 274 10.03 -6.42 13.21
C ARG A 274 8.92 -7.42 13.45
N PHE A 275 9.23 -8.71 13.32
CA PHE A 275 8.26 -9.80 13.41
C PHE A 275 7.46 -9.72 14.70
N TRP A 276 6.13 -9.69 14.60
CA TRP A 276 5.23 -9.67 15.75
C TRP A 276 4.58 -11.03 15.97
N ARG A 277 3.80 -11.53 15.01
CA ARG A 277 3.05 -12.79 15.16
C ARG A 277 2.70 -13.43 13.81
N ARG A 278 2.41 -14.73 13.86
CA ARG A 278 1.84 -15.48 12.74
C ARG A 278 0.32 -15.45 12.78
N VAL A 279 -0.28 -15.55 11.60
CA VAL A 279 -1.73 -15.56 11.40
C VAL A 279 -2.04 -16.60 10.33
N VAL A 280 -3.09 -17.40 10.53
CA VAL A 280 -3.53 -18.42 9.55
C VAL A 280 -4.90 -18.03 9.04
N GLY A 281 -4.96 -17.60 7.79
CA GLY A 281 -6.21 -17.23 7.14
C GLY A 281 -6.98 -18.45 6.60
N PRO A 282 -8.27 -18.26 6.27
CA PRO A 282 -8.96 -16.99 6.23
C PRO A 282 -9.32 -16.50 7.65
N GLU A 283 -8.97 -15.25 7.95
CA GLU A 283 -9.12 -14.68 9.29
C GLU A 283 -9.41 -13.19 9.20
N THR A 284 -10.31 -12.69 10.04
CA THR A 284 -10.52 -11.25 10.23
C THR A 284 -9.90 -10.85 11.55
N LEU A 285 -8.83 -10.06 11.48
CA LEU A 285 -8.15 -9.53 12.65
C LEU A 285 -8.69 -8.16 13.00
N GLU A 286 -8.94 -7.93 14.28
CA GLU A 286 -9.16 -6.61 14.83
C GLU A 286 -7.99 -6.28 15.76
N VAL A 287 -7.19 -5.27 15.39
CA VAL A 287 -6.03 -4.83 16.16
C VAL A 287 -6.04 -3.33 16.29
N THR A 288 -5.73 -2.83 17.48
CA THR A 288 -5.57 -1.39 17.72
C THR A 288 -4.10 -1.12 17.98
N LEU A 289 -3.46 -0.33 17.12
CA LEU A 289 -2.03 -0.06 17.17
C LEU A 289 -1.76 1.43 17.40
N PRO A 290 -0.79 1.79 18.26
CA PRO A 290 -0.40 3.17 18.42
C PRO A 290 0.27 3.70 17.16
N GLY A 291 -0.02 4.96 16.81
CA GLY A 291 0.53 5.58 15.61
C GLY A 291 2.06 5.71 15.66
N THR A 292 2.66 5.65 16.84
CA THR A 292 4.13 5.65 17.06
C THR A 292 4.86 4.48 16.40
N LEU A 293 4.19 3.35 16.11
CA LEU A 293 4.78 2.23 15.38
C LEU A 293 4.95 2.48 13.87
N GLN A 294 4.46 3.59 13.33
CA GLN A 294 4.52 4.01 11.91
C GLN A 294 3.79 3.09 10.93
N PHE A 295 4.13 1.80 10.88
CA PHE A 295 3.58 0.84 9.95
C PHE A 295 3.21 -0.49 10.62
N LEU A 296 2.13 -1.09 10.12
CA LEU A 296 1.89 -2.53 10.18
C LEU A 296 2.35 -3.14 8.85
N TRP A 297 3.22 -4.12 8.95
CA TRP A 297 3.70 -4.91 7.82
C TRP A 297 2.94 -6.24 7.78
N VAL A 298 2.50 -6.63 6.59
CA VAL A 298 1.85 -7.92 6.34
C VAL A 298 2.62 -8.64 5.26
N GLY A 299 3.10 -9.83 5.60
CA GLY A 299 3.82 -10.70 4.68
C GLY A 299 3.21 -12.08 4.59
N ARG A 300 3.48 -12.76 3.47
CA ARG A 300 3.11 -14.17 3.30
C ARG A 300 4.29 -15.05 3.71
N LEU A 301 4.02 -16.14 4.43
CA LEU A 301 5.05 -17.15 4.71
C LEU A 301 5.23 -18.05 3.48
N GLN A 302 6.49 -18.25 3.09
CA GLN A 302 6.91 -19.20 2.07
C GLN A 302 8.01 -20.07 2.67
N GLY A 303 7.62 -21.22 3.24
CA GLY A 303 8.55 -22.03 4.04
C GLY A 303 9.03 -21.27 5.27
N GLN A 304 10.34 -21.06 5.39
CA GLN A 304 10.96 -20.29 6.48
C GLN A 304 11.11 -18.79 6.17
N LYS A 305 10.90 -18.37 4.91
CA LYS A 305 11.02 -16.97 4.49
C LYS A 305 9.69 -16.25 4.70
N ILE A 306 9.78 -14.99 5.10
CA ILE A 306 8.66 -14.05 5.11
C ILE A 306 8.90 -13.05 3.99
N ASP A 307 7.91 -12.91 3.11
CA ASP A 307 7.90 -11.86 2.09
C ASP A 307 6.89 -10.79 2.51
N TYR A 308 7.39 -9.69 3.11
CA TYR A 308 6.55 -8.57 3.53
C TYR A 308 6.14 -7.76 2.32
N THR A 309 4.90 -7.93 1.88
CA THR A 309 4.42 -7.36 0.62
C THR A 309 3.56 -6.12 0.84
N HIS A 310 2.99 -5.95 2.03
CA HIS A 310 2.17 -4.78 2.39
C HIS A 310 2.77 -4.03 3.59
N ARG A 311 2.76 -2.71 3.49
CA ARG A 311 3.19 -1.72 4.49
C ARG A 311 2.04 -0.73 4.70
N ILE A 312 1.25 -0.99 5.74
CA ILE A 312 0.05 -0.24 6.08
C ILE A 312 0.40 0.89 7.05
N PRO A 313 0.23 2.17 6.69
CA PRO A 313 0.53 3.28 7.61
C PRO A 313 -0.48 3.36 8.76
N LEU A 314 0.06 3.66 9.94
CA LEU A 314 -0.65 3.84 11.22
C LEU A 314 -0.80 5.32 11.62
N ARG A 315 -0.36 6.23 10.76
CA ARG A 315 -0.51 7.69 10.88
C ARG A 315 -1.05 8.25 9.58
#